data_AF-A0A024TP91-F1
#
_entry.id   AF-A0A024TP91-F1
#
_cell.length_a   1.000
_cell.length_b   1.000
_cell.length_c   1.000
_cell.angle_alpha   90.00
_cell.angle_beta   90.00
_cell.angle_gamma   90.00
#
_symmetry.space_group_name_H-M   'P 1'
#
loop_
_entity.id
_entity.type
_entity.pdbx_description
1 polymer ?
#
loop_
_entity_poly.entity_id
_entity_poly.type
_entity_poly.pdbx_seq_one_letter_code
_entity_poly.pdbx_strand_id
1 'polypeptide(L)'
;MHLSLSLAAVLVVASVEAARKTHTAFTRPIVLPQGGVSNDFHILPIPKGPIAVSRFAAEIVEILDNGTVVPTPNYDAYLHHHVVGSRHSSYKAKQSTWTPMKNSERMYAGVGFGAGTESRGTPQEFQFPYAFVTSEGEDEWIANVHIINTRQMTPDRAHHCLECPCTSSDLFANGTVNGYELGLVCNAQLLHEKNAACFADTYSGGLRCCNDKELCLEPADLDATAPNSTYYLQYTFDYDDVVSPQVRPLYLAACCDASGDLKYHGAVEYDIPKCIPDENPGCTHTLSTRQHIGRAGAPRRPRHPAI
;
A
#
# COMPACT_ATOMS: atom_id res chain seq x y z
N MET A 1 -28.49 45.43 54.80
CA MET A 1 -27.58 44.69 53.89
C MET A 1 -28.36 43.52 53.31
N HIS A 2 -28.95 43.70 52.13
CA HIS A 2 -29.61 42.61 51.40
C HIS A 2 -28.60 42.00 50.44
N LEU A 3 -28.20 40.74 50.70
CA LEU A 3 -27.33 39.97 49.85
C LEU A 3 -28.18 39.34 48.74
N SER A 4 -28.10 39.87 47.52
CA SER A 4 -28.67 39.24 46.33
C SER A 4 -27.79 38.05 45.95
N LEU A 5 -28.33 36.83 46.09
CA LEU A 5 -27.73 35.62 45.53
C LEU A 5 -28.11 35.54 44.04
N SER A 6 -27.17 35.89 43.17
CA SER A 6 -27.30 35.65 41.72
C SER A 6 -27.04 34.17 41.43
N LEU A 7 -28.09 33.43 41.15
CA LEU A 7 -28.02 32.05 40.70
C LEU A 7 -27.59 32.02 39.23
N ALA A 8 -26.30 31.79 38.98
CA ALA A 8 -25.79 31.57 37.62
C ALA A 8 -26.20 30.18 37.15
N ALA A 9 -27.19 30.11 36.25
CA ALA A 9 -27.56 28.88 35.55
C ALA A 9 -26.45 28.51 34.56
N VAL A 10 -25.62 27.52 34.91
CA VAL A 10 -24.68 26.90 33.98
C VAL A 10 -25.49 26.03 33.03
N LEU A 11 -25.70 26.51 31.80
CA LEU A 11 -26.17 25.69 30.69
C LEU A 11 -25.08 24.68 30.34
N VAL A 12 -25.23 23.45 30.83
CA VAL A 12 -24.47 22.30 30.33
C VAL A 12 -25.04 21.96 28.96
N VAL A 13 -24.43 22.50 27.91
CA VAL A 13 -24.66 22.01 26.55
C VAL A 13 -23.95 20.67 26.47
N ALA A 14 -24.69 19.57 26.65
CA ALA A 14 -24.20 18.25 26.34
C ALA A 14 -23.92 18.22 24.83
N SER A 15 -22.64 18.33 24.45
CA SER A 15 -22.21 18.02 23.09
C SER A 15 -22.52 16.54 22.86
N VAL A 16 -23.59 16.27 22.11
CA VAL A 16 -23.85 14.93 21.58
C VAL A 16 -22.72 14.65 20.61
N GLU A 17 -21.68 13.96 21.10
CA GLU A 17 -20.64 13.43 20.25
C GLU A 17 -21.32 12.44 19.31
N ALA A 18 -21.31 12.74 18.01
CA ALA A 18 -21.94 11.88 17.02
C ALA A 18 -21.34 10.48 17.15
N ALA A 19 -22.18 9.45 17.22
CA ALA A 19 -21.70 8.08 17.38
C ALA A 19 -20.87 7.67 16.16
N ARG A 20 -19.68 7.13 16.42
CA ARG A 20 -18.79 6.55 15.42
C ARG A 20 -19.52 5.51 14.58
N LYS A 21 -19.35 5.60 13.27
CA LYS A 21 -19.95 4.69 12.28
C LYS A 21 -18.90 3.74 11.75
N THR A 22 -19.35 2.57 11.30
CA THR A 22 -18.50 1.55 10.67
C THR A 22 -19.03 1.23 9.28
N HIS A 23 -18.13 1.12 8.31
CA HIS A 23 -18.44 0.69 6.94
C HIS A 23 -17.63 -0.56 6.62
N THR A 24 -18.27 -1.59 6.07
CA THR A 24 -17.63 -2.81 5.57
C THR A 24 -18.10 -3.09 4.16
N ALA A 25 -17.15 -3.37 3.26
CA ALA A 25 -17.44 -3.74 1.89
C ALA A 25 -16.32 -4.61 1.31
N PHE A 26 -16.48 -5.04 0.06
CA PHE A 26 -15.61 -5.98 -0.62
C PHE A 26 -15.20 -5.44 -1.98
N THR A 27 -14.03 -5.84 -2.46
CA THR A 27 -13.67 -5.68 -3.88
C THR A 27 -14.54 -6.55 -4.78
N ARG A 28 -14.40 -6.37 -6.09
CA ARG A 28 -14.77 -7.41 -7.06
C ARG A 28 -13.95 -8.69 -6.80
N PRO A 29 -14.46 -9.88 -7.22
CA PRO A 29 -13.73 -11.13 -7.05
C PRO A 29 -12.36 -11.09 -7.72
N ILE A 30 -11.36 -11.66 -7.05
CA ILE A 30 -9.98 -11.82 -7.51
C ILE A 30 -9.77 -13.32 -7.73
N VAL A 31 -9.81 -13.75 -8.98
CA VAL A 31 -9.72 -15.17 -9.36
C VAL A 31 -8.29 -15.50 -9.77
N LEU A 32 -7.65 -16.43 -9.05
CA LEU A 32 -6.25 -16.77 -9.26
C LEU A 32 -6.03 -18.28 -9.36
N PRO A 33 -5.22 -18.77 -10.32
CA PRO A 33 -4.69 -20.14 -10.29
C PRO A 33 -3.69 -20.29 -9.15
N GLN A 34 -3.23 -21.51 -8.84
CA GLN A 34 -2.12 -21.70 -7.90
C GLN A 34 -0.88 -20.95 -8.42
N GLY A 35 -0.20 -20.20 -7.54
CA GLY A 35 0.95 -19.36 -7.85
C GLY A 35 0.62 -18.06 -8.57
N GLY A 36 -0.65 -17.85 -8.94
CA GLY A 36 -1.09 -16.64 -9.63
C GLY A 36 -1.00 -15.40 -8.77
N VAL A 37 -0.57 -14.31 -9.39
CA VAL A 37 -0.44 -12.99 -8.79
C VAL A 37 -1.58 -12.09 -9.25
N SER A 38 -2.25 -11.44 -8.30
CA SER A 38 -2.99 -10.21 -8.60
C SER A 38 -2.13 -9.04 -8.16
N ASN A 39 -2.06 -8.01 -8.99
CA ASN A 39 -1.52 -6.69 -8.66
C ASN A 39 -2.38 -5.61 -9.33
N ASP A 40 -3.70 -5.81 -9.31
CA ASP A 40 -4.66 -4.96 -10.01
C ASP A 40 -5.26 -3.90 -9.08
N PHE A 41 -6.04 -2.99 -9.67
CA PHE A 41 -6.68 -1.89 -8.98
C PHE A 41 -8.19 -2.08 -8.92
N HIS A 42 -8.73 -2.04 -7.70
CA HIS A 42 -10.13 -2.22 -7.41
C HIS A 42 -10.76 -0.92 -6.94
N ILE A 43 -11.97 -0.63 -7.42
CA ILE A 43 -12.78 0.47 -6.88
C ILE A 43 -13.39 0.04 -5.55
N LEU A 44 -13.24 0.87 -4.53
CA LEU A 44 -13.74 0.66 -3.19
C LEU A 44 -14.85 1.67 -2.88
N PRO A 45 -16.14 1.28 -2.92
CA PRO A 45 -17.23 2.15 -2.49
C PRO A 45 -17.06 2.62 -1.04
N ILE A 46 -17.29 3.90 -0.77
CA ILE A 46 -17.29 4.47 0.58
C ILE A 46 -18.56 5.31 0.80
N PRO A 47 -18.96 5.57 2.06
CA PRO A 47 -19.97 6.57 2.35
C PRO A 47 -19.56 7.93 1.78
N LYS A 48 -20.53 8.65 1.21
CA LYS A 48 -20.29 9.94 0.58
C LYS A 48 -19.68 10.93 1.58
N GLY A 49 -18.53 11.48 1.20
CA GLY A 49 -17.76 12.44 1.97
C GLY A 49 -18.39 13.84 2.05
N PRO A 50 -17.90 14.68 2.99
CA PRO A 50 -16.68 14.47 3.76
C PRO A 50 -16.91 13.62 5.03
N ILE A 51 -16.05 12.61 5.22
CA ILE A 51 -15.99 11.75 6.42
C ILE A 51 -14.57 11.76 7.01
N ALA A 52 -14.46 11.60 8.33
CA ALA A 52 -13.19 11.51 9.05
C ALA A 52 -12.93 10.06 9.46
N VAL A 53 -12.03 9.38 8.76
CA VAL A 53 -11.70 7.97 8.97
C VAL A 53 -10.58 7.84 10.00
N SER A 54 -10.89 7.16 11.10
CA SER A 54 -10.00 7.01 12.26
C SER A 54 -9.46 5.60 12.44
N ARG A 55 -10.03 4.61 11.75
CA ARG A 55 -9.57 3.23 11.76
C ARG A 55 -9.80 2.60 10.41
N PHE A 56 -8.86 1.80 9.91
CA PHE A 56 -9.01 1.02 8.68
C PHE A 56 -8.41 -0.37 8.88
N ALA A 57 -9.12 -1.40 8.43
CA ALA A 57 -8.68 -2.78 8.40
C ALA A 57 -8.96 -3.35 7.02
N ALA A 58 -8.06 -4.20 6.53
CA ALA A 58 -8.28 -4.98 5.33
C ALA A 58 -7.93 -6.44 5.58
N GLU A 59 -8.68 -7.33 4.93
CA GLU A 59 -8.54 -8.77 5.08
C GLU A 59 -8.80 -9.46 3.74
N ILE A 60 -8.03 -10.51 3.44
CA ILE A 60 -8.32 -11.41 2.33
C ILE A 60 -9.28 -12.48 2.81
N VAL A 61 -10.43 -12.55 2.14
CA VAL A 61 -11.53 -13.45 2.49
C VAL A 61 -11.99 -14.24 1.28
N GLU A 62 -12.65 -15.36 1.56
CA GLU A 62 -13.51 -16.07 0.63
C GLU A 62 -14.97 -15.90 1.05
N ILE A 63 -15.86 -15.94 0.06
CA ILE A 63 -17.30 -15.96 0.27
C ILE A 63 -17.78 -17.34 -0.16
N LEU A 64 -18.23 -18.15 0.80
CA LEU A 64 -18.73 -19.50 0.56
C LEU A 64 -20.08 -19.46 -0.17
N ASP A 65 -20.51 -20.59 -0.76
CA ASP A 65 -21.78 -20.70 -1.49
C ASP A 65 -23.01 -20.29 -0.68
N ASN A 66 -22.96 -20.44 0.65
CA ASN A 66 -24.03 -20.03 1.57
C ASN A 66 -23.95 -18.54 1.98
N GLY A 67 -23.03 -17.77 1.40
CA GLY A 67 -22.79 -16.35 1.70
C GLY A 67 -21.90 -16.09 2.93
N THR A 68 -21.39 -17.13 3.59
CA THR A 68 -20.50 -16.96 4.75
C THR A 68 -19.16 -16.39 4.31
N VAL A 69 -18.71 -15.33 4.97
CA VAL A 69 -17.39 -14.73 4.75
C VAL A 69 -16.39 -15.38 5.69
N VAL A 70 -15.30 -15.91 5.15
CA VAL A 70 -14.22 -16.55 5.90
C VAL A 70 -12.88 -15.90 5.59
N PRO A 71 -12.11 -15.45 6.59
CA PRO A 71 -10.73 -15.03 6.38
C PRO A 71 -9.89 -16.17 5.81
N THR A 72 -9.13 -15.90 4.75
CA THR A 72 -8.28 -16.89 4.08
C THR A 72 -6.96 -17.01 4.83
N PRO A 73 -6.47 -18.18 5.25
CA PRO A 73 -5.17 -18.26 5.93
C PRO A 73 -4.02 -17.60 5.14
N ASN A 74 -3.06 -16.98 5.83
CA ASN A 74 -1.89 -16.33 5.20
C ASN A 74 -1.10 -17.25 4.28
N TYR A 75 -1.04 -18.54 4.60
CA TYR A 75 -0.35 -19.54 3.78
C TYR A 75 -1.15 -19.96 2.53
N ASP A 76 -2.45 -19.65 2.45
CA ASP A 76 -3.29 -19.95 1.29
C ASP A 76 -3.37 -18.75 0.34
N ALA A 77 -3.48 -17.54 0.89
CA ALA A 77 -3.40 -16.30 0.14
C ALA A 77 -2.50 -15.31 0.86
N TYR A 78 -1.33 -15.07 0.27
CA TYR A 78 -0.39 -14.09 0.79
C TYR A 78 -0.78 -12.69 0.31
N LEU A 79 -1.13 -11.81 1.24
CA LEU A 79 -1.33 -10.40 0.97
C LEU A 79 0.02 -9.70 1.05
N HIS A 80 0.64 -9.45 -0.10
CA HIS A 80 1.93 -8.75 -0.12
C HIS A 80 1.72 -7.28 0.24
N HIS A 81 0.75 -6.60 -0.40
CA HIS A 81 0.27 -5.30 0.05
C HIS A 81 -1.12 -4.96 -0.51
N HIS A 82 -1.84 -4.10 0.18
CA HIS A 82 -2.85 -3.24 -0.41
C HIS A 82 -2.41 -1.79 -0.27
N VAL A 83 -2.73 -0.95 -1.26
CA VAL A 83 -2.47 0.50 -1.21
C VAL A 83 -3.71 1.23 -1.67
N VAL A 84 -4.31 1.99 -0.76
CA VAL A 84 -5.55 2.72 -1.03
C VAL A 84 -5.23 4.16 -1.45
N GLY A 85 -5.95 4.65 -2.43
CA GLY A 85 -5.86 6.01 -2.94
C GLY A 85 -7.22 6.59 -3.29
N SER A 86 -7.22 7.87 -3.61
CA SER A 86 -8.36 8.58 -4.16
C SER A 86 -8.11 8.97 -5.61
N ARG A 87 -9.16 8.84 -6.42
CA ARG A 87 -9.24 9.39 -7.78
C ARG A 87 -10.21 10.57 -7.87
N HIS A 88 -10.66 11.10 -6.72
CA HIS A 88 -11.60 12.21 -6.69
C HIS A 88 -10.96 13.50 -7.21
N SER A 89 -11.69 14.25 -8.05
CA SER A 89 -11.17 15.38 -8.82
C SER A 89 -10.56 16.50 -7.97
N SER A 90 -11.01 16.66 -6.72
CA SER A 90 -10.43 17.59 -5.73
C SER A 90 -8.92 17.36 -5.50
N TYR A 91 -8.45 16.12 -5.68
CA TYR A 91 -7.05 15.76 -5.50
C TYR A 91 -6.25 15.80 -6.80
N LYS A 92 -6.84 16.15 -7.95
CA LYS A 92 -6.15 16.11 -9.26
C LYS A 92 -4.84 16.89 -9.29
N ALA A 93 -4.75 17.99 -8.53
CA ALA A 93 -3.50 18.76 -8.38
C ALA A 93 -2.33 17.96 -7.77
N LYS A 94 -2.62 16.86 -7.05
CA LYS A 94 -1.65 15.93 -6.46
C LYS A 94 -1.30 14.76 -7.39
N GLN A 95 -1.84 14.68 -8.61
CA GLN A 95 -1.58 13.55 -9.49
C GLN A 95 -0.07 13.36 -9.76
N SER A 96 0.66 14.45 -9.98
CA SER A 96 2.11 14.44 -10.22
C SER A 96 2.98 14.36 -8.96
N THR A 97 2.39 14.47 -7.78
CA THR A 97 3.10 14.28 -6.50
C THR A 97 3.54 12.83 -6.39
N TRP A 98 4.84 12.57 -6.27
CA TRP A 98 5.30 11.22 -5.95
C TRP A 98 4.95 10.85 -4.51
N THR A 99 4.43 9.64 -4.31
CA THR A 99 4.36 8.95 -3.02
C THR A 99 4.69 7.48 -3.27
N PRO A 100 5.27 6.75 -2.29
CA PRO A 100 5.49 5.32 -2.43
C PRO A 100 4.22 4.62 -2.90
N MET A 101 4.37 3.71 -3.86
CA MET A 101 3.32 2.80 -4.34
C MET A 101 2.07 3.46 -4.96
N LYS A 102 2.07 4.78 -5.18
CA LYS A 102 0.98 5.47 -5.89
C LYS A 102 1.20 5.41 -7.40
N ASN A 103 0.28 4.75 -8.09
CA ASN A 103 0.19 4.82 -9.55
C ASN A 103 -0.47 6.15 -9.96
N SER A 104 0.32 7.09 -10.51
CA SER A 104 -0.14 8.43 -10.90
C SER A 104 -1.14 8.45 -12.07
N GLU A 105 -1.27 7.36 -12.83
CA GLU A 105 -2.27 7.23 -13.88
C GLU A 105 -3.64 6.86 -13.31
N ARG A 106 -3.66 6.15 -12.17
CA ARG A 106 -4.89 5.61 -11.56
C ARG A 106 -5.32 6.34 -10.28
N MET A 107 -4.38 6.96 -9.57
CA MET A 107 -4.59 7.62 -8.27
C MET A 107 -4.12 9.07 -8.29
N TYR A 108 -4.98 9.99 -7.86
CA TYR A 108 -4.61 11.39 -7.68
C TYR A 108 -3.92 11.63 -6.34
N ALA A 109 -4.37 10.98 -5.26
CA ALA A 109 -3.75 11.03 -3.94
C ALA A 109 -3.70 9.64 -3.31
N GLY A 110 -2.65 9.34 -2.55
CA GLY A 110 -2.70 8.25 -1.59
C GLY A 110 -3.58 8.65 -0.41
N VAL A 111 -4.48 7.76 0.01
CA VAL A 111 -5.08 7.83 1.35
C VAL A 111 -4.18 6.92 2.18
N GLY A 112 -3.70 7.34 3.36
CA GLY A 112 -2.55 6.68 4.01
C GLY A 112 -2.86 5.34 4.67
N PHE A 113 -3.60 4.50 3.96
CA PHE A 113 -3.85 3.10 4.22
C PHE A 113 -3.08 2.29 3.18
N GLY A 114 -1.93 1.78 3.60
CA GLY A 114 -1.19 0.80 2.81
C GLY A 114 -0.44 -0.12 3.75
N ALA A 115 -0.62 -1.43 3.57
CA ALA A 115 0.03 -2.47 4.37
C ALA A 115 -0.11 -3.83 3.69
N GLY A 116 0.66 -4.81 4.14
CA GLY A 116 0.60 -6.19 3.70
C GLY A 116 0.03 -7.13 4.74
N THR A 117 0.61 -8.33 4.74
CA THR A 117 0.25 -9.43 5.64
C THR A 117 0.34 -9.02 7.12
N GLU A 118 1.24 -8.11 7.47
CA GLU A 118 1.40 -7.57 8.84
C GLU A 118 0.15 -6.84 9.37
N SER A 119 -0.72 -6.35 8.48
CA SER A 119 -1.97 -5.67 8.85
C SER A 119 -3.19 -6.59 8.94
N ARG A 120 -3.04 -7.87 8.59
CA ARG A 120 -4.15 -8.84 8.67
C ARG A 120 -4.49 -9.10 10.13
N GLY A 121 -5.73 -8.78 10.51
CA GLY A 121 -6.16 -8.76 11.91
C GLY A 121 -5.59 -7.59 12.74
N THR A 122 -4.77 -6.72 12.15
CA THR A 122 -4.12 -5.58 12.81
C THR A 122 -4.53 -4.26 12.14
N PRO A 123 -5.60 -3.62 12.62
CA PRO A 123 -6.14 -2.39 12.05
C PRO A 123 -5.16 -1.22 12.16
N GLN A 124 -5.15 -0.35 11.15
CA GLN A 124 -4.49 0.94 11.20
C GLN A 124 -5.40 1.93 11.94
N GLU A 125 -4.97 2.45 13.08
CA GLU A 125 -5.77 3.31 13.94
C GLU A 125 -5.10 4.66 14.20
N PHE A 126 -5.92 5.71 14.23
CA PHE A 126 -5.50 7.07 14.52
C PHE A 126 -6.26 7.61 15.71
N GLN A 127 -5.50 8.17 16.65
CA GLN A 127 -6.04 8.80 17.84
C GLN A 127 -6.59 10.17 17.49
N PHE A 128 -7.74 10.52 18.07
CA PHE A 128 -8.27 11.88 18.01
C PHE A 128 -7.18 12.89 18.46
N PRO A 129 -7.00 14.05 17.79
CA PRO A 129 -7.86 14.60 16.75
C PRO A 129 -7.52 14.16 15.31
N TYR A 130 -6.66 13.17 15.10
CA TYR A 130 -6.13 12.84 13.78
C TYR A 130 -7.00 11.85 13.00
N ALA A 131 -7.26 12.12 11.72
CA ALA A 131 -8.03 11.24 10.84
C ALA A 131 -7.69 11.47 9.36
N PHE A 132 -7.92 10.46 8.50
CA PHE A 132 -7.96 10.70 7.06
C PHE A 132 -9.32 11.29 6.68
N VAL A 133 -9.30 12.45 6.02
CA VAL A 133 -10.51 13.18 5.67
C VAL A 133 -10.75 13.12 4.17
N THR A 134 -11.92 12.61 3.78
CA THR A 134 -12.36 12.56 2.37
C THR A 134 -12.84 13.92 1.89
N SER A 135 -12.86 14.11 0.58
CA SER A 135 -13.39 15.33 -0.03
C SER A 135 -14.91 15.35 -0.04
N GLU A 136 -15.48 16.56 -0.11
CA GLU A 136 -16.91 16.70 -0.36
C GLU A 136 -17.32 16.01 -1.65
N GLY A 137 -18.33 15.14 -1.56
CA GLY A 137 -18.86 14.39 -2.69
C GLY A 137 -18.09 13.12 -3.07
N GLU A 138 -16.96 12.83 -2.44
CA GLU A 138 -16.20 11.60 -2.67
C GLU A 138 -16.96 10.38 -2.14
N ASP A 139 -17.27 9.41 -3.00
CA ASP A 139 -18.06 8.21 -2.69
C ASP A 139 -17.36 6.90 -3.08
N GLU A 140 -16.11 7.00 -3.53
CA GLU A 140 -15.27 5.85 -3.86
C GLU A 140 -13.78 6.15 -3.63
N TRP A 141 -13.05 5.10 -3.26
CA TRP A 141 -11.60 5.02 -3.35
C TRP A 141 -11.20 4.03 -4.44
N ILE A 142 -9.89 3.93 -4.67
CA ILE A 142 -9.28 2.91 -5.49
C ILE A 142 -8.17 2.26 -4.68
N ALA A 143 -8.04 0.94 -4.72
CA ALA A 143 -6.98 0.23 -4.05
C ALA A 143 -6.23 -0.68 -5.01
N ASN A 144 -4.91 -0.58 -5.03
CA ASN A 144 -4.08 -1.63 -5.59
C ASN A 144 -4.04 -2.78 -4.59
N VAL A 145 -4.35 -3.99 -5.02
CA VAL A 145 -4.40 -5.19 -4.18
C VAL A 145 -3.42 -6.20 -4.76
N HIS A 146 -2.29 -6.36 -4.08
CA HIS A 146 -1.24 -7.30 -4.45
C HIS A 146 -1.33 -8.55 -3.58
N ILE A 147 -1.86 -9.62 -4.16
CA ILE A 147 -2.03 -10.92 -3.49
C ILE A 147 -1.46 -12.05 -4.35
N ILE A 148 -1.01 -13.10 -3.67
CA ILE A 148 -0.44 -14.29 -4.31
C ILE A 148 -1.20 -15.51 -3.81
N ASN A 149 -1.66 -16.36 -4.73
CA ASN A 149 -2.34 -17.60 -4.38
C ASN A 149 -1.34 -18.72 -4.07
N THR A 150 -1.04 -18.93 -2.79
CA THR A 150 -0.09 -19.96 -2.33
C THR A 150 -0.80 -21.22 -1.83
N ARG A 151 -2.11 -21.32 -2.00
CA ARG A 151 -2.93 -22.46 -1.60
C ARG A 151 -2.37 -23.78 -2.15
N GLN A 152 -2.38 -24.80 -1.29
CA GLN A 152 -1.87 -26.15 -1.59
C GLN A 152 -0.38 -26.21 -1.93
N MET A 153 0.39 -25.15 -1.66
CA MET A 153 1.84 -25.21 -1.67
C MET A 153 2.38 -25.71 -0.33
N THR A 154 3.55 -26.34 -0.35
CA THR A 154 4.31 -26.54 0.89
C THR A 154 4.78 -25.19 1.43
N PRO A 155 5.03 -25.06 2.75
CA PRO A 155 5.52 -23.80 3.34
C PRO A 155 6.76 -23.25 2.63
N ASP A 156 7.72 -24.11 2.29
CA ASP A 156 8.96 -23.69 1.59
C ASP A 156 8.67 -23.09 0.21
N ARG A 157 7.72 -23.67 -0.52
CA ARG A 157 7.33 -23.18 -1.85
C ARG A 157 6.53 -21.88 -1.76
N ALA A 158 5.59 -21.79 -0.82
CA ALA A 158 4.85 -20.55 -0.55
C ALA A 158 5.80 -19.42 -0.14
N HIS A 159 6.79 -19.71 0.72
CA HIS A 159 7.81 -18.74 1.12
C HIS A 159 8.66 -18.26 -0.06
N HIS A 160 8.93 -19.11 -1.05
CA HIS A 160 9.68 -18.69 -2.23
C HIS A 160 8.93 -17.63 -3.05
N CYS A 161 7.59 -17.62 -3.02
CA CYS A 161 6.78 -16.62 -3.71
C CYS A 161 6.82 -15.22 -3.07
N LEU A 162 7.22 -15.08 -1.80
CA LEU A 162 7.05 -13.83 -1.04
C LEU A 162 7.92 -12.68 -1.59
N GLU A 163 9.10 -13.02 -2.11
CA GLU A 163 10.06 -12.09 -2.71
C GLU A 163 9.94 -12.04 -4.25
N CYS A 164 8.90 -12.65 -4.81
CA CYS A 164 8.56 -12.52 -6.23
C CYS A 164 9.72 -12.84 -7.19
N PRO A 165 10.30 -14.06 -7.12
CA PRO A 165 11.37 -14.45 -8.02
C PRO A 165 10.88 -14.40 -9.46
N CYS A 166 11.75 -13.96 -10.36
CA CYS A 166 11.48 -14.04 -11.79
C CYS A 166 11.53 -15.51 -12.23
N THR A 167 10.63 -15.83 -13.15
CA THR A 167 10.45 -17.14 -13.76
C THR A 167 10.91 -17.12 -15.22
N SER A 168 10.97 -18.29 -15.84
CA SER A 168 11.20 -18.42 -17.28
C SER A 168 10.10 -17.78 -18.16
N SER A 169 8.96 -17.41 -17.56
CA SER A 169 7.87 -16.71 -18.27
C SER A 169 8.11 -15.20 -18.36
N ASP A 170 9.00 -14.66 -17.51
CA ASP A 170 9.31 -13.25 -17.49
C ASP A 170 10.19 -12.83 -18.67
N LEU A 171 9.80 -11.75 -19.34
CA LEU A 171 10.44 -11.24 -20.55
C LEU A 171 11.37 -10.09 -20.22
N PHE A 172 12.67 -10.37 -20.31
CA PHE A 172 13.74 -9.39 -20.16
C PHE A 172 14.12 -8.80 -21.53
N ALA A 173 13.83 -7.53 -21.75
CA ALA A 173 14.18 -6.85 -23.00
C ALA A 173 14.39 -5.34 -22.80
N ASN A 174 15.45 -4.77 -23.39
CA ASN A 174 15.71 -3.32 -23.42
C ASN A 174 15.64 -2.62 -22.04
N GLY A 175 16.11 -3.28 -20.98
CA GLY A 175 16.05 -2.72 -19.61
C GLY A 175 14.66 -2.75 -18.97
N THR A 176 13.75 -3.55 -19.53
CA THR A 176 12.41 -3.81 -19.00
C THR A 176 12.27 -5.28 -18.60
N VAL A 177 11.35 -5.52 -17.67
CA VAL A 177 10.86 -6.84 -17.29
C VAL A 177 9.35 -6.82 -17.50
N ASN A 178 8.84 -7.71 -18.34
CA ASN A 178 7.43 -7.76 -18.78
C ASN A 178 6.92 -6.43 -19.33
N GLY A 179 7.80 -5.68 -20.01
CA GLY A 179 7.49 -4.37 -20.58
C GLY A 179 7.47 -3.22 -19.57
N TYR A 180 7.71 -3.49 -18.28
CA TYR A 180 7.89 -2.47 -17.26
C TYR A 180 9.36 -2.09 -17.18
N GLU A 181 9.66 -0.81 -17.40
CA GLU A 181 10.98 -0.28 -17.10
C GLU A 181 11.32 -0.57 -15.64
N LEU A 182 12.51 -1.11 -15.40
CA LEU A 182 12.98 -1.28 -14.03
C LEU A 182 12.93 0.08 -13.34
N GLY A 183 13.48 1.13 -13.96
CA GLY A 183 13.32 2.52 -13.51
C GLY A 183 13.81 2.77 -12.08
N LEU A 184 14.53 1.78 -11.51
CA LEU A 184 14.95 1.74 -10.13
C LEU A 184 16.26 2.52 -10.01
N VAL A 185 16.16 3.78 -9.59
CA VAL A 185 17.35 4.57 -9.30
C VAL A 185 17.74 4.33 -7.85
N CYS A 186 18.65 3.38 -7.69
CA CYS A 186 19.30 3.10 -6.42
C CYS A 186 20.25 4.22 -6.01
N ASN A 187 20.46 4.33 -4.69
CA ASN A 187 21.42 5.25 -4.10
C ASN A 187 22.88 4.80 -4.39
N ALA A 188 23.82 5.69 -4.08
CA ALA A 188 25.24 5.46 -4.34
C ALA A 188 25.81 4.21 -3.64
N GLN A 189 25.29 3.83 -2.47
CA GLN A 189 25.75 2.64 -1.76
C GLN A 189 25.35 1.37 -2.51
N LEU A 190 24.08 1.21 -2.86
CA LEU A 190 23.58 0.04 -3.59
C LEU A 190 24.21 -0.09 -4.99
N LEU A 191 24.47 1.04 -5.66
CA LEU A 191 25.21 1.06 -6.92
C LEU A 191 26.67 0.62 -6.74
N HIS A 192 27.33 1.02 -5.65
CA HIS A 192 28.69 0.62 -5.33
C HIS A 192 28.79 -0.88 -4.99
N GLU A 193 27.82 -1.37 -4.22
CA GLU A 193 27.68 -2.79 -3.85
C GLU A 193 27.27 -3.69 -5.02
N LYS A 194 26.91 -3.09 -6.17
CA LYS A 194 26.37 -3.80 -7.33
C LYS A 194 25.16 -4.65 -6.98
N ASN A 195 24.24 -4.09 -6.18
CA ASN A 195 23.02 -4.78 -5.77
C ASN A 195 22.19 -5.20 -7.00
N ALA A 196 21.73 -6.45 -7.04
CA ALA A 196 21.14 -7.04 -8.24
C ALA A 196 19.81 -6.38 -8.64
N ALA A 197 19.01 -5.95 -7.66
CA ALA A 197 17.81 -5.15 -7.88
C ALA A 197 18.05 -3.85 -8.67
N CYS A 198 19.28 -3.31 -8.68
CA CYS A 198 19.60 -2.03 -9.31
C CYS A 198 19.95 -2.13 -10.81
N PHE A 199 20.14 -3.33 -11.36
CA PHE A 199 20.59 -3.51 -12.74
C PHE A 199 19.80 -4.60 -13.47
N ALA A 200 19.37 -4.27 -14.69
CA ALA A 200 18.47 -5.13 -15.48
C ALA A 200 19.05 -6.51 -15.83
N ASP A 201 20.35 -6.60 -16.00
CA ASP A 201 21.08 -7.84 -16.31
C ASP A 201 21.28 -8.76 -15.11
N THR A 202 21.07 -8.24 -13.89
CA THR A 202 21.21 -9.01 -12.64
C THR A 202 19.92 -9.09 -11.83
N TYR A 203 18.85 -8.41 -12.27
CA TYR A 203 17.53 -8.46 -11.66
C TYR A 203 16.97 -9.89 -11.73
N SER A 204 16.60 -10.44 -10.59
CA SER A 204 16.19 -11.84 -10.46
C SER A 204 14.91 -12.05 -9.64
N GLY A 205 14.36 -10.98 -9.08
CA GLY A 205 13.11 -11.00 -8.35
C GLY A 205 12.70 -9.60 -7.90
N GLY A 206 11.45 -9.47 -7.48
CA GLY A 206 10.85 -8.24 -6.98
C GLY A 206 9.64 -7.78 -7.77
N LEU A 207 9.28 -6.51 -7.59
CA LEU A 207 8.07 -5.87 -8.09
C LEU A 207 7.82 -6.13 -9.58
N ARG A 208 8.87 -6.18 -10.41
CA ARG A 208 8.70 -6.31 -11.86
C ARG A 208 8.36 -7.73 -12.32
N CYS A 209 8.66 -8.74 -11.52
CA CYS A 209 8.33 -10.14 -11.79
C CYS A 209 7.01 -10.58 -11.11
N CYS A 210 6.37 -9.68 -10.37
CA CYS A 210 5.09 -9.90 -9.68
C CYS A 210 4.02 -8.89 -10.12
N ASN A 211 3.94 -8.63 -11.42
CA ASN A 211 2.84 -7.84 -11.97
C ASN A 211 1.52 -8.64 -11.98
N ASP A 212 0.43 -7.96 -12.31
CA ASP A 212 -0.88 -8.60 -12.40
C ASP A 212 -0.85 -9.71 -13.47
N LYS A 213 -1.33 -10.90 -13.10
CA LYS A 213 -1.38 -12.12 -13.93
C LYS A 213 -0.06 -12.84 -14.15
N GLU A 214 1.00 -12.45 -13.46
CA GLU A 214 2.24 -13.23 -13.42
C GLU A 214 2.11 -14.45 -12.48
N LEU A 215 3.15 -15.30 -12.49
CA LEU A 215 3.26 -16.49 -11.64
C LEU A 215 4.47 -16.35 -10.71
N CYS A 216 4.30 -16.70 -9.43
CA CYS A 216 5.38 -16.58 -8.45
C CYS A 216 6.39 -17.76 -8.45
N LEU A 217 6.16 -18.78 -9.29
CA LEU A 217 7.03 -19.95 -9.48
C LEU A 217 7.00 -20.37 -10.93
N GLU A 218 7.98 -21.19 -11.33
CA GLU A 218 7.98 -21.82 -12.64
C GLU A 218 6.68 -22.60 -12.88
N PRO A 219 6.09 -22.51 -14.09
CA PRO A 219 4.86 -23.24 -14.41
C PRO A 219 4.94 -24.75 -14.15
N ALA A 220 6.14 -25.34 -14.32
CA ALA A 220 6.37 -26.77 -14.09
C ALA A 220 6.33 -27.17 -12.62
N ASP A 221 6.54 -26.22 -11.70
CA ASP A 221 6.43 -26.46 -10.28
C ASP A 221 4.97 -26.35 -9.83
N LEU A 222 4.13 -25.57 -10.51
CA LEU A 222 2.73 -25.33 -10.13
C LEU A 222 1.81 -26.49 -10.53
N ASP A 223 0.79 -26.74 -9.71
CA ASP A 223 -0.28 -27.68 -10.05
C ASP A 223 -1.28 -27.01 -10.99
N ALA A 224 -1.08 -27.20 -12.30
CA ALA A 224 -1.98 -26.71 -13.34
C ALA A 224 -3.39 -27.35 -13.29
N THR A 225 -3.59 -28.41 -12.50
CA THR A 225 -4.90 -29.06 -12.31
C THR A 225 -5.65 -28.54 -11.08
N ALA A 226 -4.97 -27.80 -10.20
CA ALA A 226 -5.60 -27.20 -9.04
C ALA A 226 -6.69 -26.19 -9.49
N PRO A 227 -7.86 -26.17 -8.82
CA PRO A 227 -8.91 -25.22 -9.15
C PRO A 227 -8.47 -23.79 -8.83
N ASN A 228 -8.93 -22.83 -9.62
CA ASN A 228 -8.76 -21.42 -9.30
C ASN A 228 -9.42 -21.10 -7.96
N SER A 229 -8.74 -20.28 -7.15
CA SER A 229 -9.30 -19.72 -5.93
C SER A 229 -9.90 -18.34 -6.19
N THR A 230 -10.98 -18.01 -5.49
CA THR A 230 -11.69 -16.73 -5.65
C THR A 230 -11.62 -15.97 -4.34
N TYR A 231 -10.82 -14.91 -4.32
CA TYR A 231 -10.58 -14.09 -3.15
C TYR A 231 -11.28 -12.74 -3.26
N TYR A 232 -11.42 -12.06 -2.13
CA TYR A 232 -11.91 -10.69 -2.03
C TYR A 232 -11.06 -9.96 -1.00
N LEU A 233 -10.78 -8.68 -1.23
CA LEU A 233 -10.36 -7.81 -0.15
C LEU A 233 -11.63 -7.31 0.55
N GLN A 234 -11.87 -7.78 1.78
CA GLN A 234 -12.79 -7.12 2.71
C GLN A 234 -12.06 -5.91 3.30
N TYR A 235 -12.68 -4.74 3.25
CA TYR A 235 -12.18 -3.57 3.97
C TYR A 235 -13.26 -3.07 4.92
N THR A 236 -12.83 -2.74 6.14
CA THR A 236 -13.67 -2.19 7.20
C THR A 236 -13.03 -0.94 7.75
N PHE A 237 -13.78 0.14 7.92
CA PHE A 237 -13.27 1.34 8.55
C PHE A 237 -14.28 2.01 9.44
N ASP A 238 -13.77 2.67 10.47
CA ASP A 238 -14.57 3.51 11.35
C ASP A 238 -14.39 4.98 10.99
N TYR A 239 -15.50 5.70 10.97
CA TYR A 239 -15.53 7.10 10.58
C TYR A 239 -16.57 7.89 11.35
N ASP A 240 -16.30 9.19 11.43
CA ASP A 240 -17.21 10.20 11.96
C ASP A 240 -17.61 11.13 10.80
N ASP A 241 -18.81 11.70 10.84
CA ASP A 241 -19.16 12.79 9.92
C ASP A 241 -18.23 13.98 10.22
N VAL A 242 -17.72 14.68 9.19
CA VAL A 242 -16.85 15.85 9.40
C VAL A 242 -17.71 17.04 9.85
N VAL A 243 -18.08 17.04 11.13
CA VAL A 243 -18.88 18.09 11.77
C VAL A 243 -18.02 18.94 12.71
N SER A 244 -16.86 18.44 13.13
CA SER A 244 -16.02 19.08 14.15
C SER A 244 -14.82 19.81 13.55
N PRO A 245 -14.62 21.11 13.83
CA PRO A 245 -13.42 21.86 13.43
C PRO A 245 -12.15 21.37 14.14
N GLN A 246 -12.26 20.39 15.05
CA GLN A 246 -11.13 19.85 15.81
C GLN A 246 -10.39 18.75 15.05
N VAL A 247 -11.02 18.10 14.05
CA VAL A 247 -10.37 17.04 13.26
C VAL A 247 -9.15 17.61 12.54
N ARG A 248 -8.01 16.95 12.71
CA ARG A 248 -6.73 17.26 12.07
C ARG A 248 -6.48 16.26 10.95
N PRO A 249 -6.56 16.68 9.67
CA PRO A 249 -6.33 15.78 8.55
C PRO A 249 -4.92 15.19 8.59
N LEU A 250 -4.84 13.87 8.45
CA LEU A 250 -3.60 13.15 8.22
C LEU A 250 -3.17 13.31 6.76
N TYR A 251 -1.85 13.36 6.58
CA TYR A 251 -1.21 13.33 5.27
C TYR A 251 -0.18 12.22 5.28
N LEU A 252 -0.14 11.44 4.20
CA LEU A 252 0.90 10.43 4.03
C LEU A 252 2.25 11.12 3.90
N ALA A 253 3.21 10.74 4.74
CA ALA A 253 4.59 11.19 4.62
C ALA A 253 5.19 10.60 3.34
N ALA A 254 5.33 11.44 2.31
CA ALA A 254 5.95 11.05 1.05
C ALA A 254 7.47 11.18 1.16
N CYS A 255 8.10 10.16 1.73
CA CYS A 255 9.54 10.01 1.85
C CYS A 255 9.81 8.58 2.28
N CYS A 256 11.08 8.26 2.39
CA CYS A 256 11.56 7.24 3.29
C CYS A 256 11.55 5.84 2.65
N ASP A 257 12.32 5.76 1.56
CA ASP A 257 12.80 4.55 0.92
C ASP A 257 14.32 4.52 1.05
N ALA A 258 14.83 3.48 1.72
CA ALA A 258 16.25 3.32 2.02
C ALA A 258 17.13 3.26 0.76
N SER A 259 16.57 2.81 -0.37
CA SER A 259 17.26 2.74 -1.65
C SER A 259 17.33 4.08 -2.38
N GLY A 260 16.63 5.12 -1.92
CA GLY A 260 16.68 6.47 -2.48
C GLY A 260 17.75 7.37 -1.86
N ASP A 261 17.72 8.66 -2.19
CA ASP A 261 18.60 9.71 -1.62
C ASP A 261 17.97 11.12 -1.74
N LEU A 262 18.78 12.18 -1.60
CA LEU A 262 18.29 13.58 -1.72
C LEU A 262 17.86 13.96 -3.15
N LYS A 263 18.25 13.18 -4.16
CA LYS A 263 18.02 13.42 -5.58
C LYS A 263 16.97 12.48 -6.16
N TYR A 264 16.93 11.24 -5.72
CA TYR A 264 16.08 10.17 -6.24
C TYR A 264 15.19 9.59 -5.15
N HIS A 265 13.98 9.21 -5.54
CA HIS A 265 13.00 8.66 -4.61
C HIS A 265 13.38 7.26 -4.10
N GLY A 266 14.11 6.49 -4.90
CA GLY A 266 14.54 5.14 -4.62
C GLY A 266 13.98 4.12 -5.59
N ALA A 267 14.44 2.89 -5.42
CA ALA A 267 14.08 1.68 -6.12
C ALA A 267 12.92 0.92 -5.46
N VAL A 268 12.43 1.34 -4.29
CA VAL A 268 11.43 0.67 -3.43
C VAL A 268 11.93 -0.65 -2.83
N GLU A 269 12.74 -1.41 -3.57
CA GLU A 269 13.30 -2.71 -3.21
C GLU A 269 14.83 -2.75 -3.40
N TYR A 270 15.48 -3.64 -2.67
CA TYR A 270 16.89 -3.99 -2.88
C TYR A 270 17.14 -5.40 -2.33
N ASP A 271 18.13 -6.10 -2.88
CA ASP A 271 18.48 -7.44 -2.43
C ASP A 271 19.30 -7.39 -1.14
N ILE A 272 19.01 -8.27 -0.19
CA ILE A 272 19.89 -8.47 0.97
C ILE A 272 21.10 -9.32 0.54
N PRO A 273 22.34 -8.84 0.68
CA PRO A 273 23.52 -9.65 0.35
C PRO A 273 23.55 -10.95 1.16
N LYS A 274 24.00 -12.05 0.54
CA LYS A 274 24.15 -13.32 1.24
C LYS A 274 25.10 -13.17 2.43
N CYS A 275 24.79 -13.86 3.53
CA CYS A 275 25.72 -13.93 4.63
C CYS A 275 26.92 -14.82 4.27
N ILE A 276 28.09 -14.21 4.20
CA ILE A 276 29.39 -14.86 4.06
C ILE A 276 30.18 -14.44 5.30
N PRO A 277 30.21 -15.26 6.37
CA PRO A 277 30.76 -14.85 7.67
C PRO A 277 32.16 -14.25 7.63
N ASP A 278 32.98 -14.66 6.66
CA ASP A 278 34.34 -14.14 6.45
C ASP A 278 34.36 -12.73 5.81
N GLU A 279 33.34 -12.36 5.04
CA GLU A 279 33.21 -11.06 4.36
C GLU A 279 32.32 -10.07 5.14
N ASN A 280 31.22 -10.56 5.74
CA ASN A 280 30.30 -9.77 6.56
C ASN A 280 30.05 -10.46 7.92
N PRO A 281 31.01 -10.37 8.86
CA PRO A 281 30.89 -11.03 10.16
C PRO A 281 29.63 -10.56 10.90
N GLY A 282 28.84 -11.53 11.38
CA GLY A 282 27.56 -11.26 12.02
C GLY A 282 26.37 -11.11 11.08
N CYS A 283 26.53 -11.37 9.77
CA CYS A 283 25.44 -11.37 8.77
C CYS A 283 24.61 -10.08 8.77
N THR A 284 25.24 -8.94 9.04
CA THR A 284 24.53 -7.65 9.14
C THR A 284 24.80 -6.81 7.91
N HIS A 285 23.73 -6.42 7.20
CA HIS A 285 23.78 -5.41 6.15
C HIS A 285 23.11 -4.13 6.67
N THR A 286 23.75 -2.99 6.44
CA THR A 286 23.22 -1.68 6.85
C THR A 286 23.13 -0.78 5.62
N LEU A 287 21.92 -0.31 5.34
CA LEU A 287 21.67 0.73 4.36
C LEU A 287 21.25 2.01 5.08
N SER A 288 21.77 3.16 4.65
CA SER A 288 21.40 4.45 5.23
C SER A 288 21.24 5.50 4.15
N THR A 289 20.16 6.27 4.24
CA THR A 289 19.86 7.34 3.31
C THR A 289 19.41 8.60 4.01
N ARG A 290 19.43 9.72 3.28
CA ARG A 290 18.86 11.00 3.68
C ARG A 290 17.88 11.45 2.62
N GLN A 291 16.63 11.66 3.01
CA GLN A 291 15.57 12.14 2.12
C GLN A 291 14.83 13.34 2.72
N HIS A 292 14.20 14.14 1.85
CA HIS A 292 13.32 15.21 2.28
C HIS A 292 11.95 14.64 2.69
N ILE A 293 11.50 14.98 3.91
CA ILE A 293 10.13 14.69 4.33
C ILE A 293 9.19 15.67 3.61
N GLY A 294 8.15 15.16 2.95
CA GLY A 294 7.05 15.97 2.46
C GLY A 294 7.23 16.61 1.08
N ARG A 295 8.19 16.17 0.26
CA ARG A 295 8.27 16.62 -1.14
C ARG A 295 7.35 15.83 -2.07
N ALA A 296 6.06 16.05 -1.83
CA ALA A 296 5.03 15.95 -2.83
C ALA A 296 5.19 17.07 -3.89
N GLY A 297 6.29 17.08 -4.66
CA GLY A 297 6.52 18.00 -5.79
C GLY A 297 7.39 19.23 -5.50
N ALA A 298 8.68 19.16 -5.82
CA ALA A 298 9.56 20.24 -6.33
C ALA A 298 10.99 19.69 -6.51
N PRO A 299 11.70 20.00 -7.61
CA PRO A 299 11.93 21.38 -8.03
C PRO A 299 11.20 21.75 -9.32
N ARG A 300 10.52 22.90 -9.34
CA ARG A 300 10.57 23.69 -10.58
C ARG A 300 12.04 23.97 -10.84
N ARG A 301 12.50 23.70 -12.06
CA ARG A 301 13.81 24.11 -12.58
C ARG A 301 14.19 25.50 -12.04
N PRO A 302 15.49 25.81 -11.82
CA PRO A 302 15.89 27.20 -11.75
C PRO A 302 15.36 27.85 -13.02
N ARG A 303 14.49 28.85 -12.89
CA ARG A 303 14.28 29.78 -13.99
C ARG A 303 15.66 30.36 -14.24
N HIS A 304 16.24 30.05 -15.40
CA HIS A 304 17.32 30.88 -15.92
C HIS A 304 16.84 32.34 -15.83
N PRO A 305 17.65 33.27 -15.28
CA PRO A 305 17.36 34.67 -15.50
C PRO A 305 17.40 34.89 -17.01
N ALA A 306 16.34 35.48 -17.53
CA ALA A 306 16.32 35.98 -18.89
C ALA A 306 17.50 36.96 -19.04
N ILE A 307 18.38 36.64 -19.99
CA ILE A 307 19.15 37.61 -20.78
C ILE A 307 18.89 37.21 -22.23
#